data_AF-A0A2R5LLB7-F1
#
_entry.id   AF-A0A2R5LLB7-F1
#
_cell.length_a   1.000
_cell.length_b   1.000
_cell.length_c   1.000
_cell.angle_alpha   90.00
_cell.angle_beta   90.00
_cell.angle_gamma   90.00
#
_symmetry.space_group_name_H-M   'P 1'
#
loop_
_entity.id
_entity.type
_entity.pdbx_description
1 polymer ?
#
loop_
_entity_poly.entity_id
_entity_poly.type
_entity_poly.pdbx_seq_one_letter_code
_entity_poly.pdbx_strand_id
1 'polypeptide(L)'
;MRILLFAALATAAAVAVALPRTKRQAYHLPDGAELIVGNIVTSFRCQGDGYYADIDNDCKIFHVCTKVTHADGYTEMLQHSFFCGNLTVFNQLSFTCAHEDDAVPCQNAADFFYLNGNLGDENALFLNDDDVQRAADIITGGHRGDQARPPPPVAPPAPEPQPVPPPPSRPIPQRTPPRGPPRGPPPTQARPPPPRRPQFGARLG
;
A
#
# COMPACT_ATOMS: atom_id res chain seq x y z
N MET A 1 -17.67 -66.98 11.41
CA MET A 1 -18.14 -65.85 12.24
C MET A 1 -17.08 -64.76 12.15
N ARG A 2 -17.51 -63.56 11.74
CA ARG A 2 -16.72 -62.42 11.26
C ARG A 2 -15.71 -61.91 12.31
N ILE A 3 -14.41 -62.04 12.05
CA ILE A 3 -13.36 -61.30 12.78
C ILE A 3 -12.31 -60.84 11.77
N LEU A 4 -12.69 -59.89 10.93
CA LEU A 4 -11.77 -59.05 10.17
C LEU A 4 -12.34 -57.64 10.26
N LEU A 5 -11.47 -56.65 10.41
CA LEU A 5 -11.76 -55.22 10.66
C LEU A 5 -12.14 -55.01 12.13
N PHE A 6 -11.44 -54.25 12.96
CA PHE A 6 -11.03 -52.85 12.79
C PHE A 6 -9.86 -52.57 13.75
N ALA A 7 -8.71 -52.09 13.26
CA ALA A 7 -7.78 -51.28 14.05
C ALA A 7 -6.64 -50.73 13.16
N ALA A 8 -6.97 -50.11 12.03
CA ALA A 8 -6.05 -49.15 11.42
C ALA A 8 -6.42 -47.79 12.01
N LEU A 9 -5.87 -47.50 13.19
CA LEU A 9 -6.01 -46.20 13.85
C LEU A 9 -5.22 -45.20 13.00
N ALA A 10 -5.90 -44.56 12.05
CA ALA A 10 -5.35 -43.49 11.24
C ALA A 10 -5.07 -42.30 12.15
N THR A 11 -3.82 -42.15 12.57
CA THR A 11 -3.33 -40.92 13.21
C THR A 11 -3.30 -39.82 12.15
N ALA A 12 -4.42 -39.13 11.97
CA ALA A 12 -4.45 -37.88 11.25
C ALA A 12 -3.78 -36.81 12.12
N ALA A 13 -2.45 -36.73 12.03
CA ALA A 13 -1.72 -35.57 12.54
C ALA A 13 -2.14 -34.37 11.69
N ALA A 14 -3.03 -33.54 12.23
CA ALA A 14 -3.39 -32.27 11.63
C ALA A 14 -2.14 -31.37 11.65
N VAL A 15 -1.40 -31.39 10.55
CA VAL A 15 -0.32 -30.42 10.32
C VAL A 15 -1.01 -29.08 10.11
N ALA A 16 -1.10 -28.29 11.18
CA ALA A 16 -1.51 -26.89 11.08
C ALA A 16 -0.44 -26.14 10.28
N VAL A 17 -0.67 -26.00 8.98
CA VAL A 17 0.17 -25.17 8.12
C VAL A 17 -0.05 -23.73 8.58
N ALA A 18 0.90 -23.20 9.35
CA ALA A 18 0.94 -21.79 9.72
C ALA A 18 1.17 -20.99 8.43
N LEU A 19 0.09 -20.39 7.90
CA LEU A 19 0.19 -19.44 6.80
C LEU A 19 1.12 -18.29 7.23
N PRO A 20 2.05 -17.86 6.36
CA PRO A 20 2.90 -16.71 6.67
C PRO A 20 2.01 -15.49 6.89
N ARG A 21 2.01 -14.95 8.11
CA ARG A 21 1.40 -13.65 8.39
C ARG A 21 2.32 -12.59 7.81
N THR A 22 2.02 -12.12 6.60
CA THR A 22 2.65 -10.91 6.05
C THR A 22 2.37 -9.78 7.05
N LYS A 23 3.44 -9.18 7.57
CA LYS A 23 3.35 -8.14 8.60
C LYS A 23 2.79 -6.87 7.95
N ARG A 24 1.47 -6.74 7.95
CA ARG A 24 0.77 -5.61 7.34
C ARG A 24 1.14 -4.33 8.08
N GLN A 25 1.62 -3.31 7.36
CA GLN A 25 1.89 -1.97 7.90
C GLN A 25 0.63 -1.10 8.08
N ALA A 26 -0.57 -1.69 7.94
CA ALA A 26 -1.84 -0.99 8.11
C ALA A 26 -1.94 -0.37 9.51
N TYR A 27 -2.49 0.85 9.59
CA TYR A 27 -2.68 1.62 10.82
C TYR A 27 -1.38 1.97 11.57
N HIS A 28 -0.25 1.98 10.88
CA HIS A 28 0.98 2.56 11.42
C HIS A 28 0.92 4.10 11.37
N LEU A 29 0.15 4.68 12.29
CA LEU A 29 -0.07 6.12 12.41
C LEU A 29 1.01 6.78 13.29
N PRO A 30 1.20 8.11 13.21
CA PRO A 30 2.06 8.85 14.14
C PRO A 30 1.63 8.67 15.60
N ASP A 31 2.60 8.76 16.51
CA ASP A 31 2.34 8.68 17.95
C ASP A 31 1.30 9.73 18.39
N GLY A 32 0.29 9.30 19.14
CA GLY A 32 -0.77 10.17 19.66
C GLY A 32 -1.92 10.43 18.69
N ALA A 33 -1.99 9.74 17.54
CA ALA A 33 -3.12 9.82 16.61
C ALA A 33 -4.47 9.51 17.28
N GLU A 34 -4.49 8.67 18.32
CA GLU A 34 -5.67 8.32 19.10
C GLU A 34 -6.29 9.54 19.82
N LEU A 35 -5.50 10.57 20.10
CA LEU A 35 -5.99 11.82 20.70
C LEU A 35 -6.85 12.63 19.72
N ILE A 36 -6.64 12.45 18.42
CA ILE A 36 -7.33 13.17 17.35
C ILE A 36 -8.48 12.30 16.80
N VAL A 37 -8.21 11.03 16.55
CA VAL A 37 -9.17 10.10 15.93
C VAL A 37 -10.11 9.47 16.97
N GLY A 38 -9.63 9.24 18.19
CA GLY A 38 -10.30 8.43 19.19
C GLY A 38 -9.91 6.95 19.10
N ASN A 39 -10.87 6.07 19.40
CA ASN A 39 -10.67 4.63 19.33
C ASN A 39 -10.58 4.17 17.88
N ILE A 40 -9.44 3.58 17.51
CA ILE A 40 -9.16 3.18 16.12
C ILE A 40 -9.62 1.75 15.86
N VAL A 41 -10.51 1.59 14.88
CA VAL A 41 -10.99 0.30 14.37
C VAL A 41 -10.07 -0.15 13.22
N THR A 42 -9.61 -1.41 13.23
CA THR A 42 -8.58 -1.91 12.28
C THR A 42 -9.11 -2.94 11.25
N SER A 43 -10.41 -2.87 10.97
CA SER A 43 -11.16 -3.77 10.07
C SER A 43 -10.91 -3.50 8.59
N PHE A 44 -10.56 -2.28 8.19
CA PHE A 44 -10.47 -1.90 6.77
C PHE A 44 -9.57 -2.82 5.94
N ARG A 45 -9.99 -3.10 4.71
CA ARG A 45 -9.27 -3.88 3.70
C ARG A 45 -9.32 -3.14 2.36
N CYS A 46 -8.16 -2.98 1.73
CA CYS A 46 -8.04 -2.43 0.37
C CYS A 46 -8.85 -3.25 -0.62
N GLN A 47 -9.59 -2.58 -1.51
CA GLN A 47 -10.36 -3.21 -2.59
C GLN A 47 -9.60 -3.21 -3.94
N GLY A 48 -8.53 -2.43 -4.02
CA GLY A 48 -7.69 -2.26 -5.18
C GLY A 48 -6.71 -1.11 -4.94
N ASP A 49 -6.07 -0.65 -6.01
CA ASP A 49 -5.28 0.58 -5.96
C ASP A 49 -6.17 1.79 -5.71
N GLY A 50 -5.66 2.80 -5.00
CA GLY A 50 -6.36 4.06 -4.79
C GLY A 50 -6.43 4.53 -3.34
N TYR A 51 -7.29 5.53 -3.11
CA TYR A 51 -7.53 6.22 -1.86
C TYR A 51 -8.92 5.86 -1.34
N TYR A 52 -8.99 5.46 -0.07
CA TYR A 52 -10.19 4.94 0.53
C TYR A 52 -10.46 5.57 1.90
N ALA A 53 -11.64 6.16 2.06
CA ALA A 53 -12.15 6.62 3.33
C ALA A 53 -12.40 5.42 4.26
N ASP A 54 -11.95 5.51 5.50
CA ASP A 54 -12.21 4.49 6.51
C ASP A 54 -13.54 4.79 7.24
N ILE A 55 -14.62 4.21 6.72
CA ILE A 55 -15.98 4.43 7.24
C ILE A 55 -16.12 3.95 8.70
N ASP A 56 -15.40 2.89 9.09
CA ASP A 56 -15.42 2.35 10.46
C ASP A 56 -14.72 3.29 11.46
N ASN A 57 -14.00 4.31 10.97
CA ASN A 57 -13.32 5.34 11.77
C ASN A 57 -13.84 6.75 11.46
N ASP A 58 -15.13 6.87 11.13
CA ASP A 58 -15.81 8.14 10.79
C ASP A 58 -15.09 8.95 9.70
N CYS A 59 -14.39 8.28 8.78
CA CYS A 59 -13.58 8.90 7.73
C CYS A 59 -12.49 9.86 8.24
N LYS A 60 -12.20 9.86 9.54
CA LYS A 60 -11.06 10.57 10.14
C LYS A 60 -9.74 9.93 9.72
N ILE A 61 -9.79 8.63 9.42
CA ILE A 61 -8.69 7.87 8.80
C ILE A 61 -9.02 7.63 7.34
N PHE A 62 -8.00 7.65 6.49
CA PHE A 62 -8.07 7.16 5.13
C PHE A 62 -6.85 6.29 4.80
N HIS A 63 -6.97 5.49 3.75
CA HIS A 63 -5.96 4.54 3.33
C HIS A 63 -5.55 4.79 1.89
N VAL A 64 -4.24 4.77 1.64
CA VAL A 64 -3.68 4.66 0.30
C VAL A 64 -3.26 3.22 0.08
N CYS A 65 -3.85 2.60 -0.93
CA CYS A 65 -3.63 1.21 -1.29
C CYS A 65 -2.84 1.14 -2.60
N THR A 66 -1.81 0.31 -2.63
CA THR A 66 -0.97 0.14 -3.81
C THR A 66 -0.53 -1.32 -3.95
N LYS A 67 -0.81 -1.89 -5.11
CA LYS A 67 -0.39 -3.21 -5.54
C LYS A 67 1.06 -3.15 -5.97
N VAL A 68 1.90 -3.87 -5.26
CA VAL A 68 3.34 -3.94 -5.55
C VAL A 68 3.69 -5.35 -5.99
N THR A 69 4.26 -5.45 -7.18
CA THR A 69 4.84 -6.69 -7.69
C THR A 69 6.33 -6.66 -7.44
N HIS A 70 6.80 -7.61 -6.64
CA HIS A 70 8.21 -7.78 -6.30
C HIS A 70 8.97 -8.46 -7.44
N ALA A 71 10.31 -8.39 -7.38
CA ALA A 71 11.18 -8.97 -8.41
C ALA A 71 11.05 -10.50 -8.56
N ASP A 72 10.56 -11.19 -7.53
CA ASP A 72 10.28 -12.62 -7.54
C ASP A 72 8.87 -12.97 -8.09
N GLY A 73 8.12 -11.96 -8.56
CA GLY A 73 6.77 -12.11 -9.09
C GLY A 73 5.67 -12.18 -8.01
N TYR A 74 6.03 -12.16 -6.73
CA TYR A 74 5.05 -12.05 -5.65
C TYR A 74 4.37 -10.69 -5.72
N THR A 75 3.04 -10.67 -5.66
CA THR A 75 2.27 -9.44 -5.61
C THR A 75 1.57 -9.31 -4.28
N GLU A 76 1.73 -8.17 -3.63
CA GLU A 76 0.99 -7.83 -2.42
C GLU A 76 0.31 -6.47 -2.54
N MET A 77 -0.70 -6.27 -1.69
CA MET A 77 -1.38 -5.00 -1.54
C MET A 77 -0.81 -4.29 -0.31
N LEU A 78 -0.05 -3.21 -0.54
CA LEU A 78 0.41 -2.33 0.51
C LEU A 78 -0.73 -1.40 0.93
N GLN A 79 -0.90 -1.23 2.24
CA GLN A 79 -1.84 -0.29 2.81
C GLN A 79 -1.09 0.70 3.69
N HIS A 80 -1.18 1.97 3.34
CA HIS A 80 -0.69 3.08 4.13
C HIS A 80 -1.88 3.83 4.72
N SER A 81 -1.88 4.03 6.03
CA SER A 81 -2.98 4.67 6.75
C SER A 81 -2.56 6.07 7.17
N PHE A 82 -3.49 7.01 7.07
CA PHE A 82 -3.31 8.42 7.41
C PHE A 82 -4.55 8.90 8.16
N PHE A 83 -4.41 9.92 8.99
CA PHE A 83 -5.56 10.62 9.57
C PHE A 83 -5.61 12.06 9.06
N CYS A 84 -6.81 12.60 8.93
CA CYS A 84 -7.04 14.00 8.59
C CYS A 84 -6.82 14.89 9.83
N GLY A 85 -6.00 15.93 9.68
CA GLY A 85 -5.73 16.89 10.75
C GLY A 85 -6.84 17.93 10.93
N ASN A 86 -6.70 18.81 11.92
CA ASN A 86 -7.57 19.98 12.12
C ASN A 86 -9.09 19.65 12.18
N LEU A 87 -9.44 18.50 12.79
CA LEU A 87 -10.84 18.04 12.91
C LEU A 87 -11.58 17.91 11.56
N THR A 88 -10.84 17.60 10.49
CA THR A 88 -11.41 17.33 9.17
C THR A 88 -11.61 15.83 8.95
N VAL A 89 -12.40 15.48 7.93
CA VAL A 89 -12.64 14.10 7.50
C VAL A 89 -12.21 13.94 6.04
N PHE A 90 -11.86 12.72 5.65
CA PHE A 90 -11.49 12.42 4.28
C PHE A 90 -12.74 12.40 3.39
N ASN A 91 -12.80 13.35 2.46
CA ASN A 91 -13.83 13.43 1.45
C ASN A 91 -13.47 12.52 0.27
N GLN A 92 -14.17 11.39 0.18
CA GLN A 92 -13.93 10.40 -0.86
C GLN A 92 -14.21 10.92 -2.28
N LEU A 93 -15.09 11.90 -2.43
CA LEU A 93 -15.41 12.52 -3.73
C LEU A 93 -14.20 13.25 -4.31
N SER A 94 -13.47 14.00 -3.47
CA SER A 94 -12.36 14.85 -3.89
C SER A 94 -10.97 14.27 -3.59
N PHE A 95 -10.91 13.12 -2.91
CA PHE A 95 -9.72 12.55 -2.28
C PHE A 95 -8.90 13.55 -1.44
N THR A 96 -9.57 14.44 -0.72
CA THR A 96 -8.93 15.44 0.15
C THR A 96 -9.53 15.40 1.55
N CYS A 97 -8.79 15.87 2.55
CA CYS A 97 -9.37 16.18 3.85
C CYS A 97 -10.17 17.48 3.73
N ALA A 98 -11.42 17.48 4.20
CA ALA A 98 -12.32 18.61 4.19
C ALA A 98 -13.10 18.69 5.51
N HIS A 99 -13.70 19.85 5.82
CA HIS A 99 -14.64 19.92 6.94
C HIS A 99 -15.82 18.99 6.67
N GLU A 100 -16.44 18.50 7.74
CA GLU A 100 -17.51 17.50 7.64
C GLU A 100 -18.72 17.99 6.83
N ASP A 101 -18.99 19.30 6.86
CA ASP A 101 -20.04 19.98 6.10
C ASP A 101 -19.70 20.21 4.62
N ASP A 102 -18.40 20.21 4.28
CA ASP A 102 -17.90 20.31 2.90
C ASP A 102 -17.65 18.93 2.26
N ALA A 103 -17.68 17.85 3.06
CA ALA A 103 -17.44 16.49 2.62
C ALA A 103 -18.74 15.77 2.25
N VAL A 104 -18.66 14.76 1.38
CA VAL A 104 -19.78 13.80 1.27
C VAL A 104 -19.92 13.08 2.63
N PRO A 105 -21.15 12.80 3.10
CA PRO A 105 -21.35 12.11 4.36
C PRO A 105 -20.54 10.82 4.42
N CYS A 106 -19.83 10.58 5.53
CA CYS A 106 -18.88 9.47 5.61
C CYS A 106 -19.51 8.11 5.30
N GLN A 107 -20.76 7.89 5.72
CA GLN A 107 -21.50 6.66 5.43
C GLN A 107 -21.75 6.43 3.93
N ASN A 108 -21.72 7.48 3.13
CA ASN A 108 -21.85 7.45 1.68
C ASN A 108 -20.50 7.44 0.95
N ALA A 109 -19.37 7.48 1.65
CA ALA A 109 -18.06 7.52 1.01
C ALA A 109 -17.87 6.34 0.03
N ALA A 110 -18.30 5.14 0.40
CA ALA A 110 -18.18 3.95 -0.45
C ALA A 110 -18.86 4.10 -1.83
N ASP A 111 -19.91 4.93 -1.95
CA ASP A 111 -20.58 5.21 -3.23
C ASP A 111 -19.62 5.84 -4.26
N PHE A 112 -18.51 6.43 -3.81
CA PHE A 112 -17.54 7.15 -4.64
C PHE A 112 -16.20 6.41 -4.78
N PHE A 113 -16.07 5.18 -4.26
CA PHE A 113 -14.82 4.40 -4.42
C PHE A 113 -14.46 4.13 -5.89
N TYR A 114 -15.44 4.14 -6.81
CA TYR A 114 -15.20 3.97 -8.25
C TYR A 114 -14.31 5.06 -8.84
N LEU A 115 -14.29 6.26 -8.25
CA LEU A 115 -13.46 7.37 -8.71
C LEU A 115 -11.96 7.04 -8.65
N ASN A 116 -11.56 6.05 -7.84
CA ASN A 116 -10.18 5.56 -7.82
C ASN A 116 -9.73 5.05 -9.20
N GLY A 117 -10.66 4.57 -10.03
CA GLY A 117 -10.37 4.15 -11.40
C GLY A 117 -9.95 5.29 -12.32
N ASN A 118 -10.27 6.55 -11.98
CA ASN A 118 -9.89 7.72 -12.75
C ASN A 118 -8.48 8.22 -12.39
N LEU A 119 -7.89 7.72 -11.30
CA LEU A 119 -6.58 8.17 -10.83
C LEU A 119 -5.46 7.68 -11.74
N GLY A 120 -4.71 8.63 -12.30
CA GLY A 120 -3.59 8.33 -13.19
C GLY A 120 -3.99 8.02 -14.64
N ASP A 121 -5.28 8.11 -14.98
CA ASP A 121 -5.72 8.09 -16.38
C ASP A 121 -5.67 9.52 -16.95
N GLU A 122 -4.77 9.74 -17.91
CA GLU A 122 -4.58 11.04 -18.56
C GLU A 122 -5.79 11.48 -19.41
N ASN A 123 -6.71 10.58 -19.71
CA ASN A 123 -7.90 10.83 -20.52
C ASN A 123 -9.19 10.92 -19.68
N ALA A 124 -9.13 10.57 -18.40
CA ALA A 124 -10.26 10.66 -17.50
C ALA A 124 -10.27 12.02 -16.79
N LEU A 125 -11.44 12.63 -16.70
CA LEU A 125 -11.65 13.66 -15.70
C LEU A 125 -11.70 13.01 -14.32
N PHE A 126 -11.05 13.64 -13.36
CA PHE A 126 -11.06 13.19 -11.98
C PHE A 126 -12.48 13.13 -11.40
N LEU A 127 -13.28 14.17 -11.68
CA LEU A 127 -14.71 14.30 -11.41
C LEU A 127 -15.40 14.84 -12.65
N ASN A 128 -16.62 14.38 -12.92
CA ASN A 128 -17.51 14.93 -13.94
C ASN A 128 -18.80 15.52 -13.30
N ASP A 129 -19.63 16.14 -14.12
CA ASP A 129 -20.87 16.80 -13.66
C ASP A 129 -21.86 15.83 -13.00
N ASP A 130 -21.91 14.56 -13.46
CA ASP A 130 -22.77 13.54 -12.87
C ASP A 130 -22.29 13.15 -11.46
N ASP A 131 -20.97 13.11 -11.23
CA ASP A 131 -20.39 12.84 -9.91
C ASP A 131 -20.73 13.96 -8.91
N VAL A 132 -20.63 15.21 -9.37
CA VAL A 132 -20.98 16.40 -8.57
C VAL A 132 -22.47 16.40 -8.25
N GLN A 133 -23.32 16.12 -9.25
CA GLN A 133 -24.77 16.05 -9.03
C GLN A 133 -25.14 14.92 -8.05
N ARG A 134 -24.49 13.75 -8.18
CA ARG A 134 -24.67 12.62 -7.26
C ARG A 134 -24.33 13.00 -5.82
N ALA A 135 -23.26 13.75 -5.61
CA ALA A 135 -22.88 14.25 -4.29
C ALA A 135 -23.89 15.29 -3.77
N ALA A 136 -24.32 16.22 -4.62
CA ALA A 136 -25.32 17.23 -4.26
C ALA A 136 -26.65 16.60 -3.81
N ASP A 137 -27.10 15.54 -4.47
CA ASP A 137 -28.33 14.83 -4.12
C ASP A 137 -28.24 14.17 -2.73
N ILE A 138 -27.06 13.63 -2.39
CA ILE A 138 -26.81 13.05 -1.06
C ILE A 138 -26.78 14.15 0.02
N ILE A 139 -26.04 15.23 -0.23
CA ILE A 139 -25.84 16.32 0.74
C ILE A 139 -27.14 17.06 1.04
N THR A 140 -27.96 17.30 0.02
CA THR A 140 -29.20 18.10 0.16
C THR A 140 -30.44 17.28 0.53
N GLY A 141 -30.28 15.97 0.79
CA GLY A 141 -31.39 15.11 1.23
C GLY A 141 -32.50 14.92 0.19
N GLY A 142 -32.17 15.01 -1.11
CA GLY A 142 -33.10 14.69 -2.19
C GLY A 142 -34.36 15.55 -2.23
N HIS A 143 -34.24 16.86 -2.47
CA HIS A 143 -35.39 17.71 -2.79
C HIS A 143 -35.83 17.68 -4.26
N ARG A 144 -35.34 16.74 -5.06
CA ARG A 144 -35.87 16.50 -6.41
C ARG A 144 -36.45 15.09 -6.49
N GLY A 145 -37.76 15.01 -6.29
CA GLY A 145 -38.53 13.78 -6.36
C GLY A 145 -38.34 13.02 -7.67
N ASP A 146 -38.51 11.71 -7.56
CA ASP A 146 -38.96 10.79 -8.60
C ASP A 146 -38.06 10.53 -9.82
N GLN A 147 -36.76 10.80 -9.76
CA GLN A 147 -35.82 10.21 -10.72
C GLN A 147 -35.07 9.02 -10.09
N ALA A 148 -35.24 7.84 -10.68
CA ALA A 148 -34.46 6.67 -10.35
C ALA A 148 -32.97 7.01 -10.53
N ARG A 149 -32.25 7.16 -9.41
CA ARG A 149 -30.81 7.45 -9.39
C ARG A 149 -30.11 6.40 -10.27
N PRO A 150 -29.39 6.79 -11.34
CA PRO A 150 -28.59 5.82 -12.07
C PRO A 150 -27.62 5.18 -11.09
N PRO A 151 -27.50 3.84 -11.09
CA PRO A 151 -26.54 3.17 -10.24
C PRO A 151 -25.17 3.82 -10.47
N PRO A 152 -24.31 3.93 -9.44
CA PRO A 152 -22.93 4.31 -9.68
C PRO A 152 -22.41 3.45 -10.84
N PRO A 153 -21.61 4.02 -11.77
CA PRO A 153 -20.93 3.19 -12.75
C PRO A 153 -20.25 2.07 -11.98
N VAL A 154 -20.61 0.82 -12.32
CA VAL A 154 -20.10 -0.34 -11.60
C VAL A 154 -18.59 -0.22 -11.67
N ALA A 155 -17.96 0.03 -10.51
CA ALA A 155 -16.51 0.00 -10.41
C ALA A 155 -16.07 -1.30 -11.09
N PRO A 156 -15.07 -1.26 -11.99
CA PRO A 156 -14.59 -2.48 -12.61
C PRO A 156 -14.34 -3.50 -11.50
N PRO A 157 -14.80 -4.75 -11.65
CA PRO A 157 -14.64 -5.75 -10.61
C PRO A 157 -13.17 -5.78 -10.19
N ALA A 158 -12.93 -5.75 -8.87
CA ALA A 158 -11.59 -5.95 -8.35
C ALA A 158 -11.00 -7.17 -9.07
N PRO A 159 -9.78 -7.07 -9.63
CA PRO A 159 -9.22 -8.16 -10.42
C PRO A 159 -9.26 -9.44 -9.60
N GLU A 160 -9.94 -10.45 -10.14
CA GLU A 160 -10.12 -11.76 -9.52
C GLU A 160 -8.75 -12.29 -9.05
N PRO A 161 -8.65 -12.95 -7.88
CA PRO A 161 -7.39 -13.51 -7.41
C PRO A 161 -6.86 -14.49 -8.45
N GLN A 162 -5.89 -14.07 -9.25
CA GLN A 162 -5.27 -14.94 -10.23
C GLN A 162 -4.58 -16.08 -9.49
N PRO A 163 -4.69 -17.35 -9.97
CA PRO A 163 -3.98 -18.47 -9.38
C PRO A 163 -2.49 -18.14 -9.32
N VAL A 164 -1.95 -18.04 -8.11
CA VAL A 164 -0.53 -17.77 -7.91
C VAL A 164 0.23 -18.95 -8.52
N PRO A 165 1.15 -18.73 -9.49
CA PRO A 165 1.96 -19.81 -10.02
C PRO A 165 2.76 -20.46 -8.89
N PRO A 166 3.00 -21.78 -8.94
CA PRO A 166 3.79 -22.45 -7.91
C PRO A 166 5.17 -21.78 -7.79
N PRO A 167 5.69 -21.61 -6.56
CA PRO A 167 6.97 -20.95 -6.36
C PRO A 167 8.08 -21.69 -7.13
N PRO A 168 9.03 -20.98 -7.75
CA PRO A 168 10.15 -21.62 -8.42
C PRO A 168 10.93 -22.47 -7.41
N SER A 169 11.22 -23.71 -7.79
CA SER A 169 12.04 -24.64 -7.01
C SER A 169 13.36 -23.96 -6.65
N ARG A 170 13.62 -23.74 -5.35
CA ARG A 170 14.88 -23.14 -4.90
C ARG A 170 16.05 -23.99 -5.42
N PRO A 171 17.06 -23.38 -6.07
CA PRO A 171 18.28 -24.09 -6.41
C PRO A 171 18.94 -24.62 -5.13
N ILE A 172 19.28 -25.91 -5.11
CA ILE A 172 20.05 -26.52 -4.03
C ILE A 172 21.37 -25.75 -3.92
N PRO A 173 21.77 -25.22 -2.74
CA PRO A 173 23.03 -24.52 -2.59
C PRO A 173 24.18 -25.46 -2.91
N GLN A 174 24.86 -25.24 -4.03
CA GLN A 174 26.11 -25.92 -4.32
C GLN A 174 27.15 -25.42 -3.32
N ARG A 175 27.78 -26.35 -2.59
CA ARG A 175 28.84 -26.05 -1.64
C ARG A 175 29.97 -25.34 -2.39
N THR A 176 30.19 -24.05 -2.08
CA THR A 176 31.33 -23.30 -2.60
C THR A 176 32.63 -23.90 -2.05
N PRO A 177 33.68 -24.08 -2.88
CA PRO A 177 34.99 -24.52 -2.40
C PRO A 177 35.57 -23.48 -1.42
N PRO A 178 36.36 -23.91 -0.41
CA PRO A 178 36.99 -23.00 0.53
C PRO A 178 37.91 -22.01 -0.20
N ARG A 179 37.80 -20.72 0.14
CA ARG A 179 38.72 -19.68 -0.36
C ARG A 179 40.13 -19.96 0.14
N GLY A 180 41.10 -19.93 -0.77
CA GLY A 180 42.52 -19.99 -0.44
C GLY A 180 42.99 -18.78 0.39
N PRO A 181 44.18 -18.86 0.99
CA PRO A 181 44.69 -17.82 1.88
C PRO A 181 44.91 -16.48 1.15
N PRO A 182 44.77 -15.34 1.87
CA PRO A 182 44.95 -14.02 1.28
C PRO A 182 46.40 -13.82 0.82
N ARG A 183 46.57 -13.16 -0.35
CA ARG A 183 47.89 -12.77 -0.86
C ARG A 183 48.43 -11.59 -0.05
N GLY A 184 49.73 -11.64 0.27
CA GLY A 184 50.41 -10.61 1.04
C GLY A 184 50.42 -9.22 0.37
N PRO A 185 50.77 -8.17 1.12
CA PRO A 185 50.73 -6.79 0.64
C PRO A 185 51.75 -6.55 -0.49
N PRO A 186 51.44 -5.66 -1.44
CA PRO A 186 52.35 -5.31 -2.53
C PRO A 186 53.57 -4.50 -2.02
N PRO A 187 54.73 -4.60 -2.68
CA PRO A 187 55.90 -3.82 -2.30
C PRO A 187 55.68 -2.33 -2.55
N THR A 188 55.99 -1.51 -1.55
CA THR A 188 55.91 -0.04 -1.62
C THR A 188 56.97 0.52 -2.56
N GLN A 189 56.53 1.21 -3.62
CA GLN A 189 57.44 1.98 -4.48
C GLN A 189 57.78 3.31 -3.79
N ALA A 190 59.08 3.63 -3.72
CA ALA A 190 59.57 4.89 -3.16
C ALA A 190 59.17 6.07 -4.05
N ARG A 191 58.66 7.15 -3.44
CA ARG A 191 58.27 8.39 -4.12
C ARG A 191 59.52 9.20 -4.53
N PRO A 192 59.58 9.76 -5.75
CA PRO A 192 60.67 10.66 -6.14
C PRO A 192 60.61 12.02 -5.40
N PRO A 193 61.75 12.69 -5.21
CA PRO A 193 61.81 13.97 -4.50
C PRO A 193 61.17 15.12 -5.30
N PRO A 194 60.66 16.17 -4.62
CA PRO A 194 60.00 17.29 -5.28
C PRO A 194 60.99 18.24 -6.00
N PRO A 195 60.56 18.93 -7.07
CA PRO A 195 61.38 19.88 -7.80
C PRO A 195 61.61 21.19 -7.04
N ARG A 196 62.78 21.80 -7.24
CA ARG A 196 63.19 23.08 -6.62
C ARG A 196 62.43 24.27 -7.25
N ARG A 197 61.96 25.19 -6.40
CA ARG A 197 61.27 26.43 -6.81
C ARG A 197 62.21 27.41 -7.54
N PRO A 198 61.77 28.06 -8.62
CA PRO A 198 62.49 29.18 -9.22
C PRO A 198 62.37 30.45 -8.36
N GLN A 199 63.46 31.18 -8.19
CA GLN A 199 63.48 32.51 -7.57
C GLN A 199 63.12 33.56 -8.63
N PHE A 200 62.00 34.27 -8.44
CA PHE A 200 61.68 35.47 -9.22
C PHE A 200 62.11 36.70 -8.42
N GLY A 201 63.13 37.39 -8.93
CA GLY A 201 63.58 38.67 -8.40
C GLY A 201 62.59 39.77 -8.76
N ALA A 202 62.08 40.47 -7.75
CA ALA A 202 61.31 41.69 -7.94
C ALA A 202 62.28 42.88 -8.08
N ARG A 203 62.34 43.47 -9.27
CA ARG A 203 62.69 44.88 -9.46
C ARG A 203 61.38 45.67 -9.40
N LEU A 204 61.36 46.78 -8.65
CA LEU A 204 60.85 48.11 -9.04
C LEU A 204 60.79 49.02 -7.80
N GLY A 205 61.27 50.26 -7.96
CA GLY A 205 61.29 51.34 -6.96
C GLY A 205 62.49 52.24 -7.15
#